data_AF-A0A2N3ANN9-F1
#
_entry.id   AF-A0A2N3ANN9-F1
#
_cell.length_a   1.000
_cell.length_b   1.000
_cell.length_c   1.000
_cell.angle_alpha   90.00
_cell.angle_beta   90.00
_cell.angle_gamma   90.00
#
_symmetry.space_group_name_H-M   'P 1'
#
loop_
_entity.id
_entity.type
_entity.pdbx_description
1 polymer ?
#
loop_
_entity_poly.entity_id
_entity_poly.type
_entity_poly.pdbx_seq_one_letter_code
_entity_poly.pdbx_strand_id
1 'polypeptide(L)'
;MKRFLSIKIILLICLLGAMVFLIGCTPSVSIHTGTVTGVINVYWPGVGYVAGAARVDVFDEGIFTVSSFSDGSYTLNNVPVGQYTLTVFKHGYVSAQQVINVVESQTTTNVDFNLETIESVEQLGGTYYFGFNLDKTPFSNLKVRQALNYAIDKEALVNEINSAWETNYMVAQGLIPPSIMGYNSSLAGYSYDVVEAQTLLSQAGYPEGFSTDLYYNIFNSFHYFVAQKVQTYLAQVGINAELHGIEWNEFIALLEQGELPFFRLGWRFDTPDPTDAFYCLYHSAGSGNYSHYNNPSVDSQIEQAWETIDEADFIQLIRQIESTIVNDAPAIYLYHY
;
A
#
# COMPACT_ATOMS: atom_id res chain seq x y z
N MET A 1 -38.62 49.72 4.23
CA MET A 1 -37.92 49.29 5.46
C MET A 1 -38.60 48.03 5.98
N LYS A 2 -37.82 47.00 6.35
CA LYS A 2 -38.22 45.64 6.79
C LYS A 2 -38.54 44.69 5.62
N ARG A 3 -38.20 43.40 5.59
CA ARG A 3 -37.23 42.48 6.24
C ARG A 3 -37.63 41.13 5.59
N PHE A 4 -36.73 40.39 4.94
CA PHE A 4 -36.93 38.99 4.57
C PHE A 4 -35.67 38.25 5.03
N LEU A 5 -35.63 37.74 6.26
CA LEU A 5 -36.08 36.41 6.72
C LEU A 5 -35.44 35.25 5.93
N SER A 6 -34.41 34.70 6.57
CA SER A 6 -33.70 33.46 6.27
C SER A 6 -34.64 32.26 6.43
N ILE A 7 -34.58 31.28 5.52
CA ILE A 7 -35.25 29.99 5.64
C ILE A 7 -34.18 28.90 5.57
N LYS A 8 -33.95 28.23 6.70
CA LYS A 8 -33.25 26.94 6.81
C LYS A 8 -34.25 25.84 6.48
N ILE A 9 -33.88 24.89 5.63
CA ILE A 9 -34.63 23.64 5.41
C ILE A 9 -33.92 22.53 6.19
N ILE A 10 -34.68 21.87 7.07
CA ILE A 10 -34.30 20.66 7.80
C ILE A 10 -35.03 19.50 7.12
N LEU A 11 -34.28 18.47 6.71
CA LEU A 11 -34.82 17.23 6.16
C LEU A 11 -35.14 16.26 7.31
N LEU A 12 -36.35 15.70 7.36
CA LEU A 12 -36.69 14.60 8.27
C LEU A 12 -37.45 13.49 7.53
N ILE A 13 -37.10 12.26 7.92
CA ILE A 13 -37.31 10.98 7.26
C ILE A 13 -38.74 10.42 7.39
N CYS A 14 -39.11 9.66 6.35
CA CYS A 14 -40.28 8.80 6.11
C CYS A 14 -40.90 8.06 7.31
N LEU A 15 -42.25 8.00 7.37
CA LEU A 15 -43.02 6.87 7.90
C LEU A 15 -44.50 6.90 7.43
N LEU A 16 -44.94 5.79 6.81
CA LEU A 16 -46.29 5.26 6.54
C LEU A 16 -47.50 6.21 6.25
N GLY A 17 -48.05 6.04 5.04
CA GLY A 17 -49.50 5.84 4.82
C GLY A 17 -50.45 7.04 4.89
N ALA A 18 -50.59 7.78 3.79
CA ALA A 18 -51.84 8.33 3.22
C ALA A 18 -51.51 9.28 2.06
N MET A 19 -52.08 9.02 0.89
CA MET A 19 -51.91 9.85 -0.31
C MET A 19 -52.83 11.08 -0.17
N VAL A 20 -52.25 12.27 0.00
CA VAL A 20 -52.97 13.55 -0.07
C VAL A 20 -52.45 14.32 -1.27
N PHE A 21 -53.27 14.44 -2.31
CA PHE A 21 -53.00 15.34 -3.42
C PHE A 21 -53.23 16.78 -2.97
N LEU A 22 -52.15 17.56 -2.86
CA LEU A 22 -52.22 19.01 -2.93
C LEU A 22 -51.77 19.42 -4.33
N ILE A 23 -52.74 19.77 -5.17
CA ILE A 23 -52.50 20.47 -6.44
C ILE A 23 -52.09 21.91 -6.09
N GLY A 24 -50.80 22.07 -5.78
CA GLY A 24 -50.13 23.35 -5.76
C GLY A 24 -49.24 23.41 -6.99
N CYS A 25 -49.56 24.31 -7.92
CA CYS A 25 -48.67 24.63 -9.04
C CYS A 25 -47.40 25.27 -8.46
N THR A 26 -46.41 24.44 -8.12
CA THR A 26 -45.04 24.93 -7.94
C THR A 26 -44.50 25.16 -9.35
N PRO A 27 -43.92 26.34 -9.66
CA PRO A 27 -43.09 26.43 -10.84
C PRO A 27 -41.98 25.39 -10.63
N SER A 28 -41.97 24.35 -11.46
CA SER A 28 -40.83 23.46 -11.59
C SER A 28 -39.66 24.35 -11.98
N VAL A 29 -38.86 24.79 -11.01
CA VAL A 29 -37.54 25.36 -11.29
C VAL A 29 -36.79 24.24 -11.96
N SER A 30 -36.74 24.28 -13.29
CA SER A 30 -35.96 23.34 -14.06
C SER A 30 -34.53 23.66 -13.71
N ILE A 31 -33.89 22.80 -12.91
CA ILE A 31 -32.46 22.93 -12.66
C ILE A 31 -31.84 22.50 -13.99
N HIS A 32 -31.41 23.49 -14.76
CA HIS A 32 -30.66 23.28 -15.98
C HIS A 32 -29.32 22.68 -15.58
N THR A 33 -29.00 21.50 -16.11
CA THR A 33 -27.78 20.76 -15.76
C THR A 33 -26.97 20.41 -17.00
N GLY A 34 -25.69 20.12 -16.79
CA GLY A 34 -24.78 19.54 -17.78
C GLY A 34 -23.97 18.38 -17.19
N THR A 35 -23.05 17.88 -18.00
CA THR A 35 -22.14 16.77 -17.64
C THR A 35 -20.69 17.25 -17.74
N VAL A 36 -19.81 16.73 -16.89
CA VAL A 36 -18.36 16.99 -16.96
C VAL A 36 -17.62 15.66 -17.01
N THR A 37 -16.63 15.55 -17.89
CA THR A 37 -15.80 14.34 -18.03
C THR A 37 -14.33 14.69 -18.23
N GLY A 38 -13.45 13.86 -17.69
CA GLY A 38 -12.02 13.96 -17.91
C GLY A 38 -11.27 12.71 -17.43
N VAL A 39 -9.95 12.78 -17.51
CA VAL A 39 -9.04 11.74 -17.04
C VAL A 39 -8.08 12.32 -16.00
N ILE A 40 -7.83 11.57 -14.94
CA ILE A 40 -6.84 11.89 -13.91
C ILE A 40 -5.61 11.04 -14.15
N ASN A 41 -4.48 11.72 -14.35
CA ASN A 41 -3.18 11.10 -14.42
C ASN A 41 -2.38 11.42 -13.16
N VAL A 42 -1.63 10.43 -12.71
CA VAL A 42 -0.75 10.52 -11.56
C VAL A 42 0.69 10.36 -12.03
N TYR A 43 1.59 11.20 -11.53
CA TYR A 43 2.99 11.07 -11.86
C TYR A 43 3.58 9.82 -11.20
N TRP A 44 4.23 8.99 -12.01
CA TRP A 44 4.98 7.83 -11.57
C TRP A 44 6.46 8.00 -11.91
N PRO A 45 7.38 7.99 -10.93
CA PRO A 45 8.80 8.15 -11.18
C PRO A 45 9.37 7.12 -12.16
N GLY A 46 10.09 7.57 -13.18
CA GLY A 46 10.68 6.69 -14.20
C GLY A 46 9.72 6.20 -15.29
N VAL A 47 8.40 6.38 -15.12
CA VAL A 47 7.38 6.05 -16.12
C VAL A 47 6.75 7.33 -16.71
N GLY A 48 6.53 8.36 -15.89
CA GLY A 48 5.80 9.58 -16.25
C GLY A 48 4.35 9.53 -15.77
N TYR A 49 3.47 10.32 -16.38
CA TYR A 49 2.05 10.34 -16.02
C TYR A 49 1.32 9.10 -16.51
N VAL A 50 0.66 8.40 -15.59
CA VAL A 50 -0.20 7.25 -15.87
C VAL A 50 -1.61 7.50 -15.36
N ALA A 51 -2.62 6.95 -16.00
CA ALA A 51 -3.99 7.13 -15.53
C ALA A 51 -4.19 6.45 -14.17
N GLY A 52 -4.89 7.11 -13.24
CA GLY A 52 -5.02 6.62 -11.87
C GLY A 52 -6.31 7.01 -11.18
N ALA A 53 -6.82 6.09 -10.35
CA ALA A 53 -7.97 6.32 -9.48
C ALA A 53 -7.68 7.45 -8.47
N ALA A 54 -8.62 8.39 -8.34
CA ALA A 54 -8.56 9.54 -7.47
C ALA A 54 -9.98 10.08 -7.21
N ARG A 55 -10.12 10.94 -6.21
CA ARG A 55 -11.38 11.62 -5.91
C ARG A 55 -11.42 12.98 -6.60
N VAL A 56 -12.56 13.29 -7.20
CA VAL A 56 -12.87 14.61 -7.76
C VAL A 56 -14.01 15.23 -6.96
N ASP A 57 -13.71 16.37 -6.33
CA ASP A 57 -14.68 17.21 -5.64
C ASP A 57 -15.01 18.44 -6.47
N VAL A 58 -16.28 18.84 -6.50
CA VAL A 58 -16.74 20.09 -7.10
C VAL A 58 -17.03 21.09 -6.00
N PHE A 59 -16.26 22.17 -5.96
CA PHE A 59 -16.43 23.26 -5.01
C PHE A 59 -17.30 24.38 -5.57
N ASP A 60 -18.57 24.30 -5.19
CA ASP A 60 -19.50 25.43 -5.04
C ASP A 60 -20.43 25.01 -3.89
N GLU A 61 -20.12 25.49 -2.68
CA GLU A 61 -20.75 25.05 -1.41
C GLU A 61 -20.57 23.54 -1.05
N GLY A 62 -19.71 22.79 -1.74
CA GLY A 62 -19.29 21.42 -1.37
C GLY A 62 -20.26 20.29 -1.77
N ILE A 63 -21.00 20.46 -2.86
CA ILE A 63 -22.23 19.68 -3.13
C ILE A 63 -21.98 18.36 -3.89
N PHE A 64 -20.93 18.22 -4.70
CA PHE A 64 -20.73 17.03 -5.54
C PHE A 64 -19.33 16.42 -5.39
N THR A 65 -19.29 15.11 -5.21
CA THR A 65 -18.07 14.29 -5.14
C THR A 65 -18.27 13.06 -6.02
N VAL A 66 -17.25 12.71 -6.81
CA VAL A 66 -17.17 11.46 -7.56
C VAL A 66 -15.77 10.86 -7.44
N SER A 67 -15.66 9.55 -7.60
CA SER A 67 -14.38 8.85 -7.74
C SER A 67 -14.13 8.57 -9.21
N SER A 68 -12.90 8.70 -9.68
CA SER A 68 -12.54 8.15 -10.99
C SER A 68 -12.50 6.63 -10.94
N PHE A 69 -12.63 6.03 -12.12
CA PHE A 69 -12.39 4.61 -12.34
C PHE A 69 -10.89 4.29 -12.26
N SER A 70 -10.54 3.00 -12.26
CA SER A 70 -9.14 2.54 -12.25
C SER A 70 -8.33 3.04 -13.44
N ASP A 71 -8.97 3.33 -14.57
CA ASP A 71 -8.36 3.95 -15.76
C ASP A 71 -8.28 5.48 -15.68
N GLY A 72 -8.47 6.06 -14.50
CA GLY A 72 -8.42 7.48 -14.23
C GLY A 72 -9.60 8.30 -14.78
N SER A 73 -10.50 7.70 -15.56
CA SER A 73 -11.64 8.42 -16.11
C SER A 73 -12.67 8.76 -15.03
N TYR A 74 -13.32 9.92 -15.13
CA TYR A 74 -14.42 10.30 -14.23
C TYR A 74 -15.54 11.00 -14.98
N THR A 75 -16.74 10.95 -14.42
CA THR A 75 -17.92 11.63 -14.98
C THR A 75 -18.78 12.21 -13.87
N LEU A 76 -19.01 13.51 -13.91
CA LEU A 76 -19.97 14.21 -13.08
C LEU A 76 -21.25 14.45 -13.88
N ASN A 77 -22.34 13.82 -13.46
CA ASN A 77 -23.64 13.96 -14.10
C ASN A 77 -24.53 14.93 -13.32
N ASN A 78 -25.42 15.62 -14.05
CA ASN A 78 -26.43 16.52 -13.48
C ASN A 78 -25.84 17.70 -12.67
N VAL A 79 -24.69 18.22 -13.09
CA VAL A 79 -24.10 19.40 -12.47
C VAL A 79 -24.92 20.62 -12.90
N PRO A 80 -25.41 21.49 -11.99
CA PRO A 80 -26.15 22.68 -12.38
C PRO A 80 -25.31 23.60 -13.29
N VAL A 81 -25.98 24.38 -14.14
CA VAL A 81 -25.29 25.35 -14.99
C VAL A 81 -24.66 26.44 -14.13
N GLY A 82 -23.37 26.68 -14.33
CA GLY A 82 -22.61 27.59 -13.49
C GLY A 82 -21.10 27.45 -13.70
N GLN A 83 -20.35 28.25 -12.94
CA GLN A 83 -18.91 28.15 -12.86
C GLN A 83 -18.53 27.43 -11.57
N TYR A 84 -17.64 26.44 -11.67
CA TYR A 84 -17.23 25.60 -10.55
C TYR A 84 -15.72 25.46 -10.51
N THR A 85 -15.16 25.30 -9.31
CA THR A 85 -13.78 24.83 -9.15
C THR A 85 -13.81 23.34 -8.85
N LEU A 86 -13.30 22.50 -9.74
CA LEU A 86 -13.01 21.12 -9.36
C LEU A 86 -11.70 21.08 -8.60
N THR A 87 -11.65 20.24 -7.58
CA THR A 87 -10.42 19.85 -6.90
C THR A 87 -10.28 18.35 -6.96
N VAL A 88 -9.12 17.87 -7.37
CA VAL A 88 -8.78 16.46 -7.39
C VAL A 88 -7.84 16.15 -6.24
N PHE A 89 -8.17 15.09 -5.50
CA PHE A 89 -7.40 14.58 -4.38
C PHE A 89 -7.08 13.11 -4.60
N LYS A 90 -5.83 12.75 -4.34
CA LYS A 90 -5.38 11.36 -4.22
C LYS A 90 -4.37 11.30 -3.09
N HIS A 91 -4.48 10.28 -2.23
CA HIS A 91 -3.51 10.07 -1.15
C HIS A 91 -2.09 10.03 -1.70
N GLY A 92 -1.20 10.79 -1.06
CA GLY A 92 0.20 10.86 -1.49
C GLY A 92 0.51 11.82 -2.63
N TYR A 93 -0.50 12.49 -3.19
CA TYR A 93 -0.35 13.44 -4.30
C TYR A 93 -0.82 14.85 -3.93
N VAL A 94 -0.16 15.85 -4.52
CA VAL A 94 -0.56 17.26 -4.43
C VAL A 94 -1.91 17.42 -5.12
N SER A 95 -2.89 17.97 -4.39
CA SER A 95 -4.21 18.25 -4.95
C SER A 95 -4.13 19.22 -6.12
N ALA A 96 -4.86 18.95 -7.20
CA ALA A 96 -4.94 19.84 -8.35
C ALA A 96 -6.31 20.48 -8.46
N GLN A 97 -6.38 21.71 -8.99
CA GLN A 97 -7.62 22.46 -9.14
C GLN A 97 -7.77 23.04 -10.53
N GLN A 98 -9.00 23.02 -11.05
CA GLN A 98 -9.34 23.65 -12.32
C GLN A 98 -10.73 24.28 -12.24
N VAL A 99 -10.85 25.51 -12.76
CA VAL A 99 -12.13 26.18 -12.94
C VAL A 99 -12.77 25.73 -14.24
N ILE A 100 -14.02 25.33 -14.20
CA ILE A 100 -14.82 24.96 -15.36
C ILE A 100 -16.10 25.78 -15.45
N ASN A 101 -16.69 25.79 -16.63
CA ASN A 101 -18.06 26.27 -16.83
C ASN A 101 -18.92 25.10 -17.31
N VAL A 102 -20.04 24.88 -16.63
CA VAL A 102 -21.05 23.88 -17.01
C VAL A 102 -22.14 24.58 -17.79
N VAL A 103 -22.42 24.06 -18.99
CA VAL A 103 -23.43 24.61 -19.90
C VAL A 103 -24.60 23.63 -19.99
N GLU A 104 -25.81 24.19 -20.12
CA GLU A 104 -27.04 23.41 -20.14
C GLU A 104 -27.03 22.35 -21.25
N SER A 105 -27.36 21.10 -20.87
CA SER A 105 -27.47 19.97 -21.80
C SER A 105 -26.21 19.71 -22.63
N GLN A 106 -25.05 20.19 -22.17
CA GLN A 106 -23.75 19.96 -22.81
C GLN A 106 -22.84 19.14 -21.90
N THR A 107 -21.87 18.46 -22.54
CA THR A 107 -20.79 17.77 -21.84
C THR A 107 -19.52 18.63 -21.95
N THR A 108 -19.01 19.10 -20.82
CA THR A 108 -17.69 19.71 -20.72
C THR A 108 -16.64 18.59 -20.67
N THR A 109 -15.94 18.36 -21.78
CA THR A 109 -14.95 17.29 -21.94
C THR A 109 -13.52 17.79 -21.73
N ASN A 110 -12.55 16.86 -21.65
CA ASN A 110 -11.11 17.14 -21.52
C ASN A 110 -10.75 17.99 -20.30
N VAL A 111 -11.46 17.76 -19.19
CA VAL A 111 -11.13 18.36 -17.89
C VAL A 111 -10.15 17.43 -17.19
N ASP A 112 -8.93 17.37 -17.71
CA ASP A 112 -7.91 16.42 -17.28
C ASP A 112 -7.04 16.98 -16.17
N PHE A 113 -6.59 16.12 -15.27
CA PHE A 113 -5.72 16.49 -14.14
C PHE A 113 -4.43 15.68 -14.18
N ASN A 114 -3.33 16.35 -13.85
CA ASN A 114 -2.03 15.72 -13.67
C ASN A 114 -1.58 15.97 -12.22
N LEU A 115 -1.49 14.91 -11.43
CA LEU A 115 -1.13 14.99 -10.02
C LEU A 115 0.34 14.66 -9.82
N GLU A 116 1.03 15.49 -9.03
CA GLU A 116 2.42 15.30 -8.61
C GLU A 116 2.49 14.68 -7.21
N THR A 117 3.56 13.98 -6.87
CA THR A 117 3.74 13.43 -5.51
C THR A 117 3.98 14.54 -4.48
N ILE A 118 3.48 14.36 -3.25
CA ILE A 118 3.70 15.33 -2.15
C ILE A 118 5.17 15.36 -1.73
N GLU A 119 5.83 14.20 -1.73
CA GLU A 119 7.24 14.05 -1.38
C GLU A 119 8.09 13.80 -2.62
N SER A 120 9.35 14.24 -2.58
CA SER A 120 10.31 13.81 -3.60
C SER A 120 10.64 12.34 -3.37
N VAL A 121 10.72 11.56 -4.45
CA VAL A 121 11.04 10.11 -4.42
C VAL A 121 12.32 9.81 -3.64
N GLU A 122 13.28 10.74 -3.64
CA GLU A 122 14.52 10.62 -2.89
C GLU A 122 14.32 10.58 -1.36
N GLN A 123 13.19 11.09 -0.85
CA GLN A 123 12.82 11.08 0.57
C GLN A 123 12.02 9.84 0.98
N LEU A 124 11.51 9.07 0.01
CA LEU A 124 10.81 7.83 0.28
C LEU A 124 11.82 6.73 0.67
N GLY A 125 11.53 6.08 1.79
CA GLY A 125 12.38 5.04 2.36
C GLY A 125 12.26 3.73 1.59
N GLY A 126 13.22 2.84 1.83
CA GLY A 126 13.10 1.45 1.42
C GLY A 126 13.13 0.51 2.61
N THR A 127 12.76 -0.75 2.39
CA THR A 127 12.81 -1.80 3.41
C THR A 127 13.64 -2.97 2.89
N TYR A 128 14.62 -3.38 3.69
CA TYR A 128 15.45 -4.56 3.43
C TYR A 128 14.84 -5.77 4.11
N TYR A 129 14.71 -6.88 3.39
CA TYR A 129 14.13 -8.10 3.94
C TYR A 129 14.73 -9.38 3.36
N PHE A 130 14.48 -10.49 4.04
CA PHE A 130 14.66 -11.82 3.48
C PHE A 130 13.30 -12.48 3.29
N GLY A 131 12.93 -12.79 2.05
CA GLY A 131 11.68 -13.45 1.69
C GLY A 131 11.81 -14.96 1.62
N PHE A 132 10.68 -15.65 1.76
CA PHE A 132 10.58 -17.10 1.63
C PHE A 132 9.65 -17.45 0.47
N ASN A 133 9.99 -18.45 -0.34
CA ASN A 133 9.02 -19.06 -1.23
C ASN A 133 8.15 -20.04 -0.44
N LEU A 134 6.86 -19.72 -0.29
CA LEU A 134 5.91 -20.46 0.53
C LEU A 134 5.48 -21.80 -0.08
N ASP A 135 5.80 -22.07 -1.34
CA ASP A 135 5.58 -23.39 -1.96
C ASP A 135 6.71 -24.39 -1.64
N LYS A 136 7.88 -23.89 -1.22
CA LYS A 136 9.07 -24.71 -0.95
C LYS A 136 9.08 -25.15 0.52
N THR A 137 9.33 -26.43 0.78
CA THR A 137 9.60 -26.93 2.14
C THR A 137 10.99 -26.46 2.59
N PRO A 138 11.18 -26.02 3.85
CA PRO A 138 10.22 -26.04 4.97
C PRO A 138 9.37 -24.77 5.14
N PHE A 139 9.52 -23.81 4.24
CA PHE A 139 8.90 -22.47 4.36
C PHE A 139 7.39 -22.44 4.11
N SER A 140 6.81 -23.50 3.55
CA SER A 140 5.35 -23.67 3.52
C SER A 140 4.71 -23.74 4.91
N ASN A 141 5.48 -24.09 5.96
CA ASN A 141 5.01 -24.13 7.33
C ASN A 141 5.17 -22.76 8.03
N LEU A 142 4.04 -22.17 8.44
CA LEU A 142 4.01 -20.88 9.14
C LEU A 142 4.93 -20.84 10.38
N LYS A 143 4.96 -21.92 11.18
CA LYS A 143 5.79 -21.96 12.39
C LYS A 143 7.28 -21.88 12.09
N VAL A 144 7.72 -22.43 10.96
CA VAL A 144 9.11 -22.30 10.51
C VAL A 144 9.41 -20.83 10.21
N ARG A 145 8.56 -20.17 9.40
CA ARG A 145 8.78 -18.75 9.05
C ARG A 145 8.75 -17.81 10.26
N GLN A 146 7.84 -18.08 11.21
CA GLN A 146 7.78 -17.37 12.49
C GLN A 146 9.04 -17.60 13.33
N ALA A 147 9.52 -18.85 13.41
CA ALA A 147 10.76 -19.16 14.13
C ALA A 147 11.97 -18.41 13.57
N LEU A 148 12.11 -18.35 12.25
CA LEU A 148 13.20 -17.59 11.62
C LEU A 148 13.11 -16.08 11.91
N ASN A 149 11.90 -15.53 12.02
CA ASN A 149 11.71 -14.14 12.43
C ASN A 149 12.14 -13.92 13.89
N TYR A 150 11.78 -14.82 14.81
CA TYR A 150 12.21 -14.74 16.23
C TYR A 150 13.71 -15.00 16.43
N ALA A 151 14.36 -15.71 15.51
CA ALA A 151 15.77 -16.09 15.64
C ALA A 151 16.75 -14.94 15.41
N ILE A 152 16.33 -13.82 14.83
CA ILE A 152 17.23 -12.73 14.40
C ILE A 152 17.10 -11.54 15.33
N ASP A 153 18.21 -11.14 15.96
CA ASP A 153 18.29 -9.90 16.74
C ASP A 153 18.45 -8.70 15.79
N LYS A 154 17.31 -8.17 15.33
CA LYS A 154 17.26 -7.05 14.38
C LYS A 154 17.89 -5.79 14.97
N GLU A 155 17.69 -5.51 16.25
CA GLU A 155 18.26 -4.34 16.92
C GLU A 155 19.80 -4.41 16.94
N ALA A 156 20.36 -5.54 17.37
CA ALA A 156 21.81 -5.72 17.38
C ALA A 156 22.39 -5.66 15.95
N LEU A 157 21.75 -6.32 14.99
CA LEU A 157 22.17 -6.33 13.59
C LEU A 157 22.18 -4.92 12.97
N VAL A 158 21.10 -4.15 13.16
CA VAL A 158 20.98 -2.80 12.59
C VAL A 158 21.98 -1.84 13.23
N ASN A 159 22.20 -1.94 14.54
CA ASN A 159 23.23 -1.14 15.21
C ASN A 159 24.65 -1.46 14.69
N GLU A 160 24.94 -2.73 14.43
CA GLU A 160 26.21 -3.14 13.82
C GLU A 160 26.34 -2.60 12.38
N ILE A 161 25.29 -2.70 11.57
CA ILE A 161 25.26 -2.14 10.21
C ILE A 161 25.54 -0.63 10.25
N ASN A 162 24.80 0.11 11.07
CA ASN A 162 24.97 1.57 11.22
C ASN A 162 26.40 1.95 11.62
N SER A 163 27.01 1.18 12.51
CA SER A 163 28.39 1.42 12.96
C SER A 163 29.43 1.07 11.88
N ALA A 164 29.25 -0.05 11.18
CA ALA A 164 30.24 -0.55 10.22
C ALA A 164 30.18 0.15 8.85
N TRP A 165 29.01 0.71 8.49
CA TRP A 165 28.76 1.31 7.18
C TRP A 165 28.40 2.80 7.24
N GLU A 166 28.45 3.40 8.43
CA GLU A 166 28.14 4.82 8.67
C GLU A 166 26.72 5.19 8.18
N THR A 167 25.75 4.29 8.39
CA THR A 167 24.35 4.46 7.99
C THR A 167 23.47 4.90 9.17
N ASN A 168 22.23 5.29 8.87
CA ASN A 168 21.22 5.65 9.87
C ASN A 168 19.91 4.87 9.64
N TYR A 169 20.05 3.56 9.48
CA TYR A 169 18.92 2.67 9.23
C TYR A 169 18.11 2.43 10.50
N MET A 170 16.81 2.22 10.33
CA MET A 170 15.86 1.99 11.42
C MET A 170 15.38 0.54 11.39
N VAL A 171 15.24 -0.11 12.54
CA VAL A 171 14.69 -1.48 12.60
C VAL A 171 13.29 -1.52 11.99
N ALA A 172 13.06 -2.51 11.13
CA ALA A 172 11.77 -2.71 10.47
C ALA A 172 10.95 -3.78 11.18
N GLN A 173 9.71 -3.41 11.54
CA GLN A 173 8.71 -4.35 12.06
C GLN A 173 7.78 -4.87 10.96
N GLY A 174 7.78 -4.23 9.80
CA GLY A 174 6.95 -4.54 8.64
C GLY A 174 7.58 -3.99 7.35
N LEU A 175 6.79 -3.94 6.28
CA LEU A 175 7.24 -3.44 4.99
C LEU A 175 7.31 -1.91 4.96
N ILE A 176 6.39 -1.22 5.64
CA ILE A 176 6.15 0.21 5.48
C ILE A 176 7.13 1.02 6.33
N PRO A 177 8.03 1.84 5.74
CA PRO A 177 8.92 2.74 6.49
C PRO A 177 8.20 4.01 6.94
N PRO A 178 8.80 4.82 7.86
CA PRO A 178 8.18 6.02 8.41
C PRO A 178 7.73 7.09 7.42
N SER A 179 8.32 7.17 6.23
CA SER A 179 7.95 8.12 5.18
C SER A 179 6.75 7.68 4.33
N ILE A 180 6.18 6.50 4.58
CA ILE A 180 5.08 5.95 3.79
C ILE A 180 3.77 6.02 4.58
N MET A 181 2.70 6.37 3.86
CA MET A 181 1.39 6.53 4.45
C MET A 181 0.94 5.23 5.12
N GLY A 182 0.34 5.35 6.30
CA GLY A 182 -0.11 4.21 7.08
C GLY A 182 0.96 3.60 8.00
N TYR A 183 2.21 4.08 8.00
CA TYR A 183 3.24 3.61 8.93
C TYR A 183 2.71 3.49 10.36
N ASN A 184 2.95 2.33 10.97
CA ASN A 184 2.51 2.00 12.31
C ASN A 184 3.73 1.74 13.21
N SER A 185 4.16 2.77 13.94
CA SER A 185 5.23 2.66 14.93
C SER A 185 4.92 1.69 16.09
N SER A 186 3.66 1.27 16.24
CA SER A 186 3.21 0.31 17.26
C SER A 186 3.00 -1.10 16.70
N LEU A 187 3.36 -1.36 15.43
CA LEU A 187 3.35 -2.70 14.88
C LEU A 187 4.34 -3.58 15.64
N ALA A 188 3.83 -4.63 16.30
CA ALA A 188 4.62 -5.42 17.23
C ALA A 188 5.78 -6.17 16.55
N GLY A 189 5.58 -6.61 15.31
CA GLY A 189 6.54 -7.44 14.58
C GLY A 189 6.93 -8.71 15.34
N TYR A 190 8.18 -9.12 15.18
CA TYR A 190 8.77 -10.25 15.88
C TYR A 190 9.96 -9.78 16.71
N SER A 191 9.90 -10.02 18.01
CA SER A 191 11.02 -9.79 18.93
C SER A 191 12.11 -10.83 18.73
N TYR A 192 13.33 -10.57 19.23
CA TYR A 192 14.36 -11.59 19.30
C TYR A 192 14.09 -12.55 20.48
N ASP A 193 13.81 -13.82 20.16
CA ASP A 193 13.58 -14.86 21.16
C ASP A 193 14.01 -16.24 20.62
N VAL A 194 15.23 -16.66 20.98
CA VAL A 194 15.81 -17.94 20.57
C VAL A 194 15.01 -19.12 21.10
N VAL A 195 14.41 -19.01 22.30
CA VAL A 195 13.66 -20.09 22.93
C VAL A 195 12.32 -20.29 22.22
N GLU A 196 11.64 -19.21 21.89
CA GLU A 196 10.41 -19.27 21.09
C GLU A 196 10.69 -19.81 19.69
N ALA A 197 11.78 -19.36 19.05
CA ALA A 197 12.20 -19.89 17.75
C ALA A 197 12.42 -21.41 17.77
N GLN A 198 13.20 -21.93 18.74
CA GLN A 198 13.43 -23.37 18.89
C GLN A 198 12.14 -24.15 19.22
N THR A 199 11.24 -23.54 20.01
CA THR A 199 9.93 -24.12 20.34
C THR A 199 9.07 -24.26 19.09
N LEU A 200 8.98 -23.21 18.26
CA LEU A 200 8.24 -23.21 17.01
C LEU A 200 8.83 -24.20 16.00
N LEU A 201 10.17 -24.29 15.88
CA LEU A 201 10.84 -25.29 15.03
C LEU A 201 10.52 -26.71 15.48
N SER A 202 10.58 -26.99 16.79
CA SER A 202 10.21 -28.29 17.35
C SER A 202 8.76 -28.65 17.04
N GLN A 203 7.83 -27.71 17.24
CA GLN A 203 6.42 -27.89 16.91
C GLN A 203 6.16 -28.07 15.40
N ALA A 204 7.05 -27.54 14.56
CA ALA A 204 7.01 -27.70 13.11
C ALA A 204 7.63 -29.03 12.62
N GLY A 205 8.20 -29.83 13.53
CA GLY A 205 8.86 -31.10 13.21
C GLY A 205 10.37 -31.01 12.97
N TYR A 206 11.00 -29.89 13.33
CA TYR A 206 12.44 -29.63 13.18
C TYR A 206 13.13 -29.37 14.53
N PRO A 207 13.06 -30.28 15.52
CA PRO A 207 13.65 -30.04 16.85
C PRO A 207 15.17 -29.84 16.84
N GLU A 208 15.87 -30.40 15.84
CA GLU A 208 17.31 -30.24 15.63
C GLU A 208 17.63 -29.22 14.51
N GLY A 209 16.63 -28.47 14.05
CA GLY A 209 16.75 -27.57 12.90
C GLY A 209 16.81 -28.30 11.55
N PHE A 210 17.34 -27.62 10.53
CA PHE A 210 17.44 -28.10 9.15
C PHE A 210 18.51 -27.32 8.36
N SER A 211 18.84 -27.79 7.15
CA SER A 211 19.67 -27.03 6.21
C SER A 211 18.82 -26.36 5.14
N THR A 212 19.22 -25.17 4.68
CA THR A 212 18.56 -24.44 3.60
C THR A 212 19.59 -23.62 2.82
N ASP A 213 19.26 -23.29 1.57
CA ASP A 213 20.03 -22.34 0.77
C ASP A 213 19.45 -20.94 0.95
N LEU A 214 20.30 -19.96 1.26
CA LEU A 214 19.98 -18.53 1.36
C LEU A 214 20.65 -17.80 0.20
N TYR A 215 19.84 -17.20 -0.66
CA TYR A 215 20.30 -16.52 -1.86
C TYR A 215 20.34 -15.00 -1.69
N TYR A 216 21.35 -14.35 -2.24
CA TYR A 216 21.46 -12.90 -2.26
C TYR A 216 22.12 -12.42 -3.55
N ASN A 217 21.78 -11.21 -4.00
CA ASN A 217 22.39 -10.63 -5.19
C ASN A 217 23.77 -10.01 -4.88
N ILE A 218 24.77 -10.23 -5.73
CA ILE A 218 26.18 -9.83 -5.51
C ILE A 218 26.52 -8.41 -5.98
N PHE A 219 25.57 -7.48 -5.96
CA PHE A 219 25.81 -6.11 -6.43
C PHE A 219 26.93 -5.39 -5.65
N ASN A 220 27.04 -5.68 -4.35
CA ASN A 220 28.08 -5.14 -3.47
C ASN A 220 28.41 -6.14 -2.34
N SER A 221 29.47 -5.86 -1.59
CA SER A 221 29.86 -6.65 -0.42
C SER A 221 28.90 -6.52 0.78
N PHE A 222 28.02 -5.51 0.76
CA PHE A 222 27.08 -5.24 1.85
C PHE A 222 26.04 -6.35 2.00
N HIS A 223 25.49 -6.87 0.91
CA HIS A 223 24.50 -7.97 0.97
C HIS A 223 25.09 -9.26 1.55
N TYR A 224 26.35 -9.56 1.21
CA TYR A 224 27.07 -10.68 1.80
C TYR A 224 27.26 -10.48 3.31
N PHE A 225 27.69 -9.29 3.75
CA PHE A 225 27.84 -8.98 5.17
C PHE A 225 26.54 -9.22 5.96
N VAL A 226 25.41 -8.71 5.47
CA VAL A 226 24.11 -8.91 6.13
C VAL A 226 23.71 -10.39 6.12
N ALA A 227 23.89 -11.10 5.01
CA ALA A 227 23.59 -12.52 4.90
C ALA A 227 24.41 -13.39 5.87
N GLN A 228 25.71 -13.10 6.05
CA GLN A 228 26.55 -13.78 7.05
C GLN A 228 26.08 -13.58 8.48
N LYS A 229 25.57 -12.39 8.82
CA LYS A 229 25.00 -12.12 10.14
C LYS A 229 23.72 -12.90 10.36
N VAL A 230 22.82 -12.89 9.38
CA VAL A 230 21.60 -13.71 9.43
C VAL A 230 21.94 -15.20 9.57
N GLN A 231 22.90 -15.72 8.79
CA GLN A 231 23.39 -17.10 8.93
C GLN A 231 23.85 -17.40 10.36
N THR A 232 24.57 -16.48 11.01
CA THR A 232 25.05 -16.64 12.39
C THR A 232 23.90 -16.71 13.41
N TYR A 233 22.85 -15.91 13.24
CA TYR A 233 21.64 -15.98 14.07
C TYR A 233 20.90 -17.29 13.86
N LEU A 234 20.69 -17.70 12.61
CA LEU A 234 20.00 -18.94 12.27
C LEU A 234 20.72 -20.19 12.81
N ALA A 235 22.06 -20.19 12.83
CA ALA A 235 22.83 -21.29 13.41
C ALA A 235 22.55 -21.50 14.91
N GLN A 236 22.16 -20.46 15.66
CA GLN A 236 21.84 -20.57 17.10
C GLN A 236 20.56 -21.36 17.37
N VAL A 237 19.68 -21.47 16.37
CA VAL A 237 18.44 -22.25 16.43
C VAL A 237 18.53 -23.56 15.62
N GLY A 238 19.75 -23.96 15.25
CA GLY A 238 20.01 -25.22 14.52
C GLY A 238 19.80 -25.14 13.01
N ILE A 239 19.56 -23.96 12.44
CA ILE A 239 19.38 -23.80 11.00
C ILE A 239 20.74 -23.54 10.35
N ASN A 240 21.15 -24.45 9.46
CA ASN A 240 22.34 -24.29 8.64
C ASN A 240 21.97 -23.66 7.28
N ALA A 241 22.14 -22.35 7.16
CA ALA A 241 21.86 -21.63 5.92
C ALA A 241 23.13 -21.52 5.05
N GLU A 242 23.19 -22.18 3.89
CA GLU A 242 24.29 -22.03 2.93
C GLU A 242 24.10 -20.75 2.10
N LEU A 243 25.13 -19.90 2.00
CA LEU A 243 25.03 -18.60 1.34
C LEU A 243 25.39 -18.69 -0.14
N HIS A 244 24.47 -18.28 -1.00
CA HIS A 244 24.64 -18.29 -2.46
C HIS A 244 24.52 -16.88 -3.02
N GLY A 245 25.64 -16.35 -3.49
CA GLY A 245 25.68 -15.06 -4.18
C GLY A 245 25.43 -15.21 -5.69
N ILE A 246 24.42 -14.53 -6.24
CA ILE A 246 24.05 -14.60 -7.66
C ILE A 246 24.07 -13.21 -8.31
N GLU A 247 24.45 -13.13 -9.59
CA GLU A 247 24.34 -11.90 -10.41
C GLU A 247 22.87 -11.46 -10.53
N TRP A 248 22.59 -10.16 -10.62
CA TRP A 248 21.24 -9.63 -10.51
C TRP A 248 20.25 -10.19 -11.54
N ASN A 249 20.63 -10.29 -12.82
CA ASN A 249 19.69 -10.75 -13.85
C ASN A 249 19.35 -12.24 -13.69
N GLU A 250 20.34 -13.05 -13.35
CA GLU A 250 20.14 -14.47 -13.03
C GLU A 250 19.31 -14.63 -11.75
N PHE A 251 19.57 -13.81 -10.72
CA PHE A 251 18.83 -13.82 -9.46
C PHE A 251 17.34 -13.52 -9.69
N ILE A 252 17.01 -12.49 -10.47
CA ILE A 252 15.62 -12.17 -10.83
C ILE A 252 14.98 -13.32 -11.62
N ALA A 253 15.67 -13.88 -12.62
CA ALA A 253 15.12 -14.99 -13.41
C ALA A 253 14.79 -16.22 -12.54
N LEU A 254 15.61 -16.52 -11.53
CA LEU A 254 15.36 -17.63 -10.59
C LEU A 254 14.23 -17.32 -9.61
N LEU A 255 14.05 -16.07 -9.20
CA LEU A 255 12.90 -15.63 -8.40
C LEU A 255 11.59 -15.76 -9.20
N GLU A 256 11.56 -15.30 -10.45
CA GLU A 256 10.40 -15.41 -11.34
C GLU A 256 10.02 -16.88 -11.63
N GLN A 257 11.00 -17.78 -11.65
CA GLN A 257 10.79 -19.23 -11.79
C GLN A 257 10.37 -19.90 -10.48
N GLY A 258 10.38 -19.19 -9.35
CA GLY A 258 10.05 -19.73 -8.03
C GLY A 258 11.11 -20.72 -7.52
N GLU A 259 12.36 -20.62 -7.95
CA GLU A 259 13.39 -21.60 -7.59
C GLU A 259 14.09 -21.31 -6.27
N LEU A 260 14.11 -20.04 -5.84
CA LEU A 260 14.81 -19.63 -4.61
C LEU A 260 13.91 -19.83 -3.38
N PRO A 261 14.22 -20.76 -2.45
CA PRO A 261 13.39 -21.01 -1.28
C PRO A 261 13.52 -19.92 -0.21
N PHE A 262 14.70 -19.33 -0.07
CA PHE A 262 14.99 -18.27 0.89
C PHE A 262 15.94 -17.26 0.25
N PHE A 263 15.51 -16.00 0.15
CA PHE A 263 16.18 -15.02 -0.69
C PHE A 263 16.20 -13.63 -0.05
N ARG A 264 17.24 -12.86 -0.36
CA ARG A 264 17.37 -11.46 0.03
C ARG A 264 16.78 -10.54 -1.02
N LEU A 265 15.96 -9.58 -0.60
CA LEU A 265 15.51 -8.48 -1.45
C LEU A 265 15.43 -7.17 -0.66
N GLY A 266 15.09 -6.10 -1.36
CA GLY A 266 14.64 -4.87 -0.76
C GLY A 266 13.56 -4.25 -1.63
N TRP A 267 12.71 -3.42 -1.04
CA TRP A 267 11.71 -2.64 -1.75
C TRP A 267 11.93 -1.17 -1.47
N ARG A 268 12.04 -0.34 -2.51
CA ARG A 268 12.05 1.11 -2.38
C ARG A 268 10.72 1.63 -2.88
N PHE A 269 10.10 2.53 -2.13
CA PHE A 269 8.81 3.09 -2.50
C PHE A 269 8.99 4.20 -3.54
N ASP A 270 8.22 4.12 -4.61
CA ASP A 270 8.17 5.14 -5.66
C ASP A 270 7.12 6.22 -5.35
N THR A 271 6.11 5.87 -4.56
CA THR A 271 5.04 6.79 -4.13
C THR A 271 4.79 6.62 -2.62
N PRO A 272 4.32 7.67 -1.92
CA PRO A 272 3.95 7.58 -0.51
C PRO A 272 2.68 6.75 -0.24
N ASP A 273 1.91 6.39 -1.27
CA ASP A 273 0.82 5.42 -1.20
C ASP A 273 1.40 3.99 -1.32
N PRO A 274 1.26 3.13 -0.30
CA PRO A 274 1.85 1.79 -0.30
C PRO A 274 1.05 0.75 -1.10
N THR A 275 -0.13 1.10 -1.64
CA THR A 275 -1.06 0.08 -2.15
C THR A 275 -0.47 -0.67 -3.35
N ASP A 276 0.29 0.01 -4.22
CA ASP A 276 1.01 -0.67 -5.31
C ASP A 276 2.11 -1.60 -4.78
N ALA A 277 2.83 -1.20 -3.72
CA ALA A 277 3.84 -2.04 -3.11
C ALA A 277 3.22 -3.32 -2.51
N PHE A 278 2.09 -3.20 -1.80
CA PHE A 278 1.36 -4.36 -1.31
C PHE A 278 0.84 -5.23 -2.45
N TYR A 279 0.29 -4.63 -3.52
CA TYR A 279 -0.18 -5.38 -4.66
C TYR A 279 0.96 -6.15 -5.33
N CYS A 280 2.05 -5.47 -5.66
CA CYS A 280 3.19 -6.07 -6.34
C CYS A 280 3.81 -7.21 -5.54
N LEU A 281 3.97 -7.06 -4.22
CA LEU A 281 4.71 -8.00 -3.38
C LEU A 281 3.86 -9.07 -2.71
N TYR A 282 2.58 -8.81 -2.42
CA TYR A 282 1.75 -9.68 -1.57
C TYR A 282 0.36 -9.97 -2.12
N HIS A 283 -0.08 -9.33 -3.20
CA HIS A 283 -1.29 -9.80 -3.88
C HIS A 283 -0.98 -11.09 -4.65
N SER A 284 -1.92 -12.05 -4.68
CA SER A 284 -1.72 -13.34 -5.37
C SER A 284 -1.44 -13.21 -6.89
N ALA A 285 -1.86 -12.11 -7.50
CA ALA A 285 -1.57 -11.73 -8.89
C ALA A 285 -0.42 -10.71 -9.06
N GLY A 286 0.30 -10.38 -7.99
CA GLY A 286 1.40 -9.42 -7.99
C GLY A 286 2.63 -9.94 -8.73
N SER A 287 3.20 -9.15 -9.63
CA SER A 287 4.38 -9.55 -10.42
C SER A 287 5.66 -9.66 -9.59
N GLY A 288 5.72 -9.01 -8.43
CA GLY A 288 6.84 -9.06 -7.49
C GLY A 288 6.62 -10.03 -6.32
N ASN A 289 5.55 -10.83 -6.33
CA ASN A 289 5.21 -11.77 -5.28
C ASN A 289 6.06 -13.05 -5.38
N TYR A 290 7.38 -12.88 -5.25
CA TYR A 290 8.34 -13.99 -5.28
C TYR A 290 8.21 -14.91 -4.07
N SER A 291 7.48 -14.48 -3.03
CA SER A 291 7.15 -15.33 -1.90
C SER A 291 6.04 -16.34 -2.22
N HIS A 292 5.33 -16.19 -3.34
CA HIS A 292 4.14 -16.97 -3.69
C HIS A 292 3.07 -16.88 -2.59
N TYR A 293 3.01 -15.73 -1.91
CA TYR A 293 2.06 -15.50 -0.84
C TYR A 293 0.64 -15.39 -1.42
N ASN A 294 -0.30 -16.11 -0.83
CA ASN A 294 -1.68 -16.17 -1.31
C ASN A 294 -2.63 -16.18 -0.13
N ASN A 295 -3.16 -15.00 0.19
CA ASN A 295 -4.19 -14.81 1.20
C ASN A 295 -5.34 -14.00 0.59
N PRO A 296 -6.47 -14.64 0.22
CA PRO A 296 -7.59 -13.96 -0.42
C PRO A 296 -8.18 -12.79 0.39
N SER A 297 -8.00 -12.80 1.72
CA SER A 297 -8.40 -11.66 2.54
C SER A 297 -7.49 -10.46 2.33
N VAL A 298 -6.17 -10.69 2.22
CA VAL A 298 -5.21 -9.62 1.93
C VAL A 298 -5.41 -9.10 0.51
N ASP A 299 -5.63 -9.98 -0.47
CA ASP A 299 -5.94 -9.59 -1.84
C ASP A 299 -7.13 -8.61 -1.88
N SER A 300 -8.26 -9.01 -1.29
CA SER A 300 -9.47 -8.19 -1.23
C SER A 300 -9.26 -6.86 -0.47
N GLN A 301 -8.43 -6.85 0.57
CA GLN A 301 -8.13 -5.62 1.31
C GLN A 301 -7.26 -4.66 0.51
N ILE A 302 -6.30 -5.17 -0.28
CA ILE A 302 -5.48 -4.35 -1.18
C ILE A 302 -6.35 -3.72 -2.26
N GLU A 303 -7.24 -4.51 -2.88
CA GLU A 303 -8.22 -4.00 -3.85
C GLU A 303 -9.12 -2.93 -3.24
N GLN A 304 -9.61 -3.16 -2.02
CA GLN A 304 -10.40 -2.18 -1.28
C GLN A 304 -9.61 -0.90 -0.98
N ALA A 305 -8.31 -1.00 -0.67
CA ALA A 305 -7.47 0.17 -0.38
C ALA A 305 -7.36 1.11 -1.59
N TRP A 306 -7.31 0.60 -2.82
CA TRP A 306 -7.32 1.43 -4.03
C TRP A 306 -8.61 2.24 -4.20
N GLU A 307 -9.73 1.72 -3.71
CA GLU A 307 -11.03 2.38 -3.77
C GLU A 307 -11.33 3.25 -2.54
N THR A 308 -10.47 3.20 -1.51
CA THR A 308 -10.71 3.89 -0.23
C THR A 308 -10.25 5.35 -0.29
N ILE A 309 -11.22 6.25 -0.09
CA ILE A 309 -11.04 7.70 -0.21
C ILE A 309 -10.77 8.36 1.14
N ASP A 310 -11.47 7.93 2.19
CA ASP A 310 -11.29 8.55 3.50
C ASP A 310 -9.91 8.17 4.04
N GLU A 311 -9.10 9.17 4.39
CA GLU A 311 -7.71 8.97 4.78
C GLU A 311 -7.60 8.15 6.07
N ALA A 312 -8.52 8.32 7.02
CA ALA A 312 -8.49 7.57 8.27
C ALA A 312 -8.83 6.11 8.04
N ASP A 313 -9.85 5.83 7.21
CA ASP A 313 -10.21 4.47 6.81
C ASP A 313 -9.09 3.81 5.99
N PHE A 314 -8.47 4.55 5.07
CA PHE A 314 -7.32 4.09 4.27
C PHE A 314 -6.14 3.71 5.17
N ILE A 315 -5.73 4.60 6.07
CA ILE A 315 -4.64 4.35 7.02
C ILE A 315 -4.94 3.12 7.88
N GLN A 316 -6.17 2.97 8.36
CA GLN A 316 -6.56 1.80 9.13
C GLN A 316 -6.45 0.52 8.31
N LEU A 317 -6.91 0.54 7.06
CA LEU A 317 -6.85 -0.59 6.15
C LEU A 317 -5.40 -0.99 5.81
N ILE A 318 -4.54 -0.03 5.48
CA ILE A 318 -3.10 -0.24 5.27
C ILE A 318 -2.45 -0.93 6.47
N ARG A 319 -2.74 -0.46 7.69
CA ARG A 319 -2.19 -1.05 8.92
C ARG A 319 -2.69 -2.48 9.16
N GLN A 320 -3.94 -2.75 8.80
CA GLN A 320 -4.51 -4.09 8.91
C GLN A 320 -3.90 -5.06 7.89
N ILE A 321 -3.70 -4.62 6.66
CA ILE A 321 -3.01 -5.37 5.60
C ILE A 321 -1.60 -5.73 6.08
N GLU A 322 -0.82 -4.73 6.49
CA GLU A 322 0.55 -4.95 6.95
C GLU A 322 0.61 -5.88 8.16
N SER A 323 -0.26 -5.68 9.15
CA SER A 323 -0.31 -6.55 10.33
C SER A 323 -0.63 -8.00 9.96
N THR A 324 -1.50 -8.24 8.97
CA THR A 324 -1.84 -9.60 8.51
C THR A 324 -0.65 -10.23 7.81
N ILE A 325 -0.02 -9.51 6.89
CA ILE A 325 1.18 -9.95 6.17
C ILE A 325 2.31 -10.29 7.15
N VAL A 326 2.59 -9.40 8.12
CA VAL A 326 3.61 -9.65 9.14
C VAL A 326 3.30 -10.93 9.92
N ASN A 327 2.06 -11.13 10.38
CA ASN A 327 1.68 -12.33 11.13
C ASN A 327 1.79 -13.63 10.31
N ASP A 328 1.55 -13.55 9.00
CA ASP A 328 1.73 -14.66 8.07
C ASP A 328 3.21 -14.93 7.72
N ALA A 329 4.11 -14.02 8.10
CA ALA A 329 5.56 -14.13 8.00
C ALA A 329 6.08 -14.58 6.62
N PRO A 330 5.66 -13.99 5.48
CA PRO A 330 6.23 -14.33 4.18
C PRO A 330 7.68 -13.82 4.01
N ALA A 331 8.13 -12.95 4.91
CA ALA A 331 9.47 -12.40 4.94
C ALA A 331 9.92 -12.08 6.38
N ILE A 332 11.22 -11.82 6.52
CA ILE A 332 11.85 -11.20 7.68
C ILE A 332 12.24 -9.77 7.28
N TYR A 333 11.46 -8.78 7.70
CA TYR A 333 11.82 -7.36 7.55
C TYR A 333 12.93 -7.01 8.55
N LEU A 334 14.05 -6.48 8.07
CA LEU A 334 15.21 -6.17 8.92
C LEU A 334 15.28 -4.68 9.27
N TYR A 335 15.33 -3.83 8.25
CA TYR A 335 15.45 -2.38 8.46
C TYR A 335 14.89 -1.56 7.31
N HIS A 336 14.56 -0.32 7.65
CA HIS A 336 14.25 0.77 6.74
C HIS A 336 15.53 1.58 6.45
N TYR A 337 15.73 1.98 5.19
CA TYR A 337 16.91 2.70 4.71
C TYR A 337 16.60 3.94 3.87
#